data_AF-M7X874-F1
#
_entry.id   AF-M7X874-F1
#
_cell.length_a   1.000
_cell.length_b   1.000
_cell.length_c   1.000
_cell.angle_alpha   90.00
_cell.angle_beta   90.00
_cell.angle_gamma   90.00
#
_symmetry.space_group_name_H-M   'P 1'
#
loop_
_entity.id
_entity.type
_entity.pdbx_description
1 polymer ?
#
loop_
_entity_poly.entity_id
_entity_poly.type
_entity_poly.pdbx_seq_one_letter_code
_entity_poly.pdbx_strand_id
1 'polypeptide(L)'
;MAHIKPEMQTAHEIGILTVTLKSHGSRNHSSGKIECPYGIVFDKTQHTLEALNGTLRAAKRQKKITFDGELLMMPKDKDVPIVLLDEGEGEEEERKVQETLP
;
A
#
# COMPACT_ATOMS: atom_id res chain seq x y z
N MET A 1 -5.90 -26.24 -15.86
CA MET A 1 -5.94 -25.39 -14.66
C MET A 1 -4.93 -24.28 -14.88
N ALA A 2 -5.37 -23.03 -15.04
CA ALA A 2 -4.46 -21.93 -15.32
C ALA A 2 -3.62 -21.64 -14.06
N HIS A 3 -2.33 -21.94 -14.11
CA HIS A 3 -1.38 -21.48 -13.11
C HIS A 3 -1.23 -19.97 -13.28
N ILE A 4 -1.89 -19.19 -12.41
CA ILE A 4 -1.65 -17.76 -12.34
C ILE A 4 -0.19 -17.60 -11.91
N LYS A 5 0.58 -16.79 -12.64
CA LYS A 5 1.97 -16.54 -12.29
C LYS A 5 2.03 -15.91 -10.89
N PRO A 6 2.93 -16.36 -10.00
CA PRO A 6 3.01 -15.83 -8.63
C PRO A 6 3.24 -14.31 -8.58
N GLU A 7 3.88 -13.78 -9.61
CA GLU A 7 4.09 -12.33 -9.79
C GLU A 7 2.78 -11.56 -10.05
N MET A 8 1.85 -12.13 -10.82
CA MET A 8 0.54 -11.51 -11.07
C MET A 8 -0.34 -11.50 -9.81
N GLN A 9 -0.26 -12.56 -9.00
CA GLN A 9 -0.98 -12.64 -7.73
C GLN A 9 -0.44 -11.60 -6.74
N THR A 10 0.88 -11.49 -6.63
CA THR A 10 1.52 -10.47 -5.77
C THR A 10 1.13 -9.05 -6.19
N ALA A 11 1.11 -8.75 -7.50
CA ALA A 11 0.71 -7.44 -8.00
C ALA A 11 -0.76 -7.12 -7.68
N HIS A 12 -1.65 -8.10 -7.80
CA HIS A 12 -3.07 -7.96 -7.47
C HIS A 12 -3.28 -7.66 -5.98
N GLU A 13 -2.60 -8.41 -5.11
CA GLU A 13 -2.64 -8.20 -3.66
C GLU A 13 -2.13 -6.81 -3.24
N ILE A 14 -1.04 -6.34 -3.86
CA ILE A 14 -0.54 -4.98 -3.63
C ILE A 14 -1.59 -3.94 -4.05
N GLY A 15 -2.32 -4.19 -5.14
CA GLY A 15 -3.43 -3.32 -5.57
C GLY A 15 -4.54 -3.23 -4.52
N ILE A 16 -4.97 -4.38 -3.97
CA ILE A 16 -5.96 -4.43 -2.89
C ILE A 16 -5.46 -3.67 -1.66
N LEU A 17 -4.20 -3.84 -1.28
CA LEU A 17 -3.57 -3.13 -0.17
C LEU A 17 -3.60 -1.61 -0.39
N THR A 18 -3.20 -1.13 -1.57
CA THR A 18 -3.23 0.30 -1.89
C THR A 18 -4.65 0.87 -1.84
N VAL A 19 -5.64 0.18 -2.39
CA VAL A 19 -7.05 0.59 -2.31
C VAL A 19 -7.54 0.65 -0.86
N THR A 20 -7.14 -0.33 -0.04
CA THR A 20 -7.47 -0.37 1.39
C THR A 20 -6.90 0.84 2.12
N LEU A 21 -5.62 1.17 1.88
CA LEU A 21 -4.97 2.35 2.45
C LEU A 21 -5.68 3.64 2.03
N LYS A 22 -6.03 3.79 0.74
CA LYS A 22 -6.76 4.98 0.26
C LYS A 22 -8.18 5.09 0.82
N SER A 23 -8.86 3.96 1.06
CA SER A 23 -10.26 3.93 1.51
C SER A 23 -10.42 4.10 3.03
N HIS A 24 -9.44 3.63 3.81
CA HIS A 24 -9.52 3.60 5.28
C HIS A 24 -8.42 4.40 5.98
N GLY A 25 -7.39 4.82 5.25
CA GLY A 25 -6.36 5.71 5.76
C GLY A 25 -6.82 7.16 5.82
N SER A 26 -6.00 7.99 6.43
CA SER A 26 -6.18 9.43 6.53
C SER A 26 -4.94 10.15 6.02
N ARG A 27 -5.11 11.33 5.44
CA ARG A 27 -3.99 12.15 4.99
C ARG A 27 -3.32 12.78 6.22
N ASN A 28 -2.05 12.46 6.44
CA ASN A 28 -1.26 13.04 7.51
C ASN A 28 -1.00 14.52 7.20
N HIS A 29 -1.34 15.42 8.13
CA HIS A 29 -1.21 16.87 7.94
C HIS A 29 0.25 17.36 7.84
N SER A 30 1.22 16.61 8.39
CA SER A 30 2.64 16.98 8.39
C SER A 30 3.38 16.45 7.16
N SER A 31 3.13 15.19 6.78
CA SER A 31 3.80 14.56 5.64
C SER A 31 3.04 14.72 4.32
N GLY A 32 1.75 15.02 4.39
CA GLY A 32 0.85 15.06 3.24
C GLY A 32 0.54 13.69 2.65
N LYS A 33 0.98 12.57 3.26
CA LYS A 33 0.76 11.22 2.73
C LYS A 33 -0.43 10.53 3.39
N ILE A 34 -1.02 9.55 2.71
CA ILE A 34 -2.04 8.69 3.31
C ILE A 34 -1.37 7.68 4.25
N GLU A 35 -1.86 7.62 5.48
CA GLU A 35 -1.45 6.63 6.47
C GLU A 35 -2.65 5.89 7.06
N CYS A 36 -2.49 4.61 7.34
CA CYS A 36 -3.52 3.78 7.95
C CYS A 36 -2.91 2.87 9.03
N PRO A 37 -3.49 2.80 10.24
CA PRO A 37 -3.03 1.87 11.28
C PRO A 37 -3.06 0.41 10.80
N TYR A 38 -2.01 -0.34 11.11
CA TYR A 38 -1.88 -1.75 10.74
C TYR A 38 -3.09 -2.59 11.18
N GLY A 39 -3.66 -2.33 12.36
CA GLY A 39 -4.83 -3.06 12.86
C GLY A 39 -6.06 -2.91 11.95
N ILE A 40 -6.25 -1.73 11.34
CA ILE A 40 -7.33 -1.50 10.36
C ILE A 40 -7.03 -2.22 9.06
N VAL A 41 -5.80 -2.12 8.56
CA VAL A 41 -5.37 -2.82 7.35
C VAL A 41 -5.53 -4.34 7.52
N PHE A 42 -5.11 -4.88 8.66
CA PHE A 42 -5.28 -6.28 9.02
C PHE A 42 -6.76 -6.68 8.99
N ASP A 43 -7.61 -5.94 9.70
CA ASP A 43 -9.05 -6.23 9.76
C ASP A 43 -9.70 -6.30 8.37
N LYS A 44 -9.33 -5.36 7.48
CA LYS A 44 -9.92 -5.24 6.14
C LYS A 44 -9.37 -6.23 5.13
N THR A 45 -8.20 -6.81 5.38
CA THR A 45 -7.51 -7.66 4.40
C THR A 45 -7.37 -9.13 4.82
N GLN A 46 -7.66 -9.48 6.07
CA GLN A 46 -7.48 -10.84 6.63
C GLN A 46 -8.22 -11.95 5.87
N HIS A 47 -9.30 -11.63 5.13
CA HIS A 47 -10.08 -12.58 4.35
C HIS A 47 -9.84 -12.48 2.83
N THR A 48 -9.00 -11.54 2.41
CA THR A 48 -8.80 -11.21 0.98
C THR A 48 -7.36 -11.46 0.54
N LEU A 49 -6.39 -11.14 1.39
CA LEU A 49 -4.98 -11.40 1.14
C LEU A 49 -4.60 -12.77 1.68
N GLU A 50 -3.81 -13.52 0.92
CA GLU A 50 -3.33 -14.84 1.35
C GLU A 50 -2.34 -14.70 2.51
N ALA A 51 -1.45 -13.69 2.42
CA ALA A 51 -0.45 -13.41 3.44
C ALA A 51 -0.15 -11.91 3.51
N LEU A 52 -0.85 -11.18 4.38
CA LEU A 52 -0.67 -9.73 4.54
C LEU A 52 0.79 -9.31 4.75
N ASN A 53 1.55 -9.98 5.61
CA ASN A 53 2.96 -9.65 5.83
C ASN A 53 3.82 -9.90 4.57
N GLY A 54 3.46 -10.88 3.74
CA GLY A 54 4.08 -11.10 2.43
C GLY A 54 3.78 -9.95 1.47
N THR A 55 2.52 -9.54 1.39
CA THR A 55 2.08 -8.40 0.56
C THR A 55 2.74 -7.08 1.02
N LEU A 56 2.77 -6.81 2.33
CA LEU A 56 3.41 -5.63 2.92
C LEU A 56 4.90 -5.57 2.57
N ARG A 57 5.61 -6.70 2.69
CA ARG A 57 7.04 -6.78 2.35
C ARG A 57 7.26 -6.55 0.84
N ALA A 58 6.42 -7.14 -0.01
CA ALA A 58 6.49 -6.95 -1.45
C ALA A 58 6.24 -5.48 -1.84
N ALA A 59 5.21 -4.85 -1.27
CA ALA A 59 4.89 -3.43 -1.50
C ALA A 59 5.99 -2.49 -0.98
N LYS A 60 6.56 -2.76 0.21
CA LYS A 60 7.68 -1.99 0.79
C LYS A 60 8.94 -2.10 -0.07
N ARG A 61 9.24 -3.29 -0.61
CA ARG A 61 10.36 -3.50 -1.56
C ARG A 61 10.16 -2.73 -2.87
N GLN A 62 8.92 -2.59 -3.33
CA GLN A 62 8.55 -1.78 -4.50
C GLN A 62 8.44 -0.27 -4.19
N LYS A 63 8.75 0.17 -2.96
CA LYS A 63 8.63 1.57 -2.49
C LYS A 63 7.22 2.15 -2.64
N LYS A 64 6.18 1.31 -2.71
CA LYS A 64 4.78 1.75 -2.76
C LYS A 64 4.26 2.15 -1.39
N ILE A 65 4.77 1.51 -0.35
CA ILE A 65 4.43 1.79 1.04
C ILE A 65 5.70 1.83 1.91
N THR A 66 5.56 2.36 3.12
CA THR A 66 6.52 2.16 4.20
C THR A 66 5.80 1.97 5.53
N PHE A 67 6.47 1.32 6.47
CA PHE A 67 6.04 1.13 7.85
C PHE A 67 7.27 0.82 8.71
N ASP A 68 7.18 1.09 10.01
CA ASP A 68 8.25 0.79 10.95
C ASP A 68 8.27 -0.70 11.30
N GLY A 69 9.43 -1.35 11.16
CA GLY A 69 9.60 -2.79 11.37
C GLY A 69 9.70 -3.65 10.10
N GLU A 70 10.03 -4.93 10.30
CA GLU A 70 10.15 -5.95 9.24
C GLU A 70 8.91 -6.86 9.15
N LEU A 71 8.26 -7.10 10.29
CA LEU A 71 7.07 -7.93 10.44
C LEU A 71 6.15 -7.26 11.46
N LEU A 72 4.84 -7.20 11.17
CA LEU A 72 3.84 -6.65 12.08
C LEU A 72 2.92 -7.78 12.56
N MET A 73 2.56 -7.73 13.84
CA MET A 73 1.77 -8.76 14.51
C MET A 73 0.62 -8.14 15.32
N MET A 74 -0.58 -8.70 15.15
CA MET A 74 -1.71 -8.36 16.02
C MET A 74 -1.61 -9.10 17.37
N PRO A 75 -2.00 -8.47 18.50
CA PRO A 75 -2.46 -7.09 18.63
C PRO A 75 -1.33 -6.07 18.88
N LYS A 76 -0.07 -6.52 18.99
CA LYS A 76 1.07 -5.72 19.44
C LYS A 76 1.32 -4.48 18.56
N ASP A 77 1.27 -4.64 17.25
CA ASP A 77 1.66 -3.61 16.28
C ASP A 77 0.45 -2.92 15.64
N LYS A 78 -0.75 -3.05 16.24
CA LYS A 78 -2.01 -2.56 15.66
C LYS A 78 -2.01 -1.06 15.33
N ASP A 79 -1.23 -0.28 16.09
CA ASP A 79 -1.16 1.18 15.97
C ASP A 79 -0.01 1.65 15.06
N VAL A 80 0.79 0.73 14.49
CA VAL A 80 1.87 1.09 13.57
C VAL A 80 1.26 1.65 12.27
N PRO A 81 1.64 2.86 11.84
CA PRO A 81 1.12 3.45 10.61
C PRO A 81 1.75 2.79 9.38
N ILE A 82 0.90 2.32 8.47
CA ILE A 82 1.28 1.96 7.11
C ILE A 82 1.09 3.19 6.23
N VAL A 83 2.19 3.73 5.71
CA VAL A 83 2.22 4.97 4.93
C VAL A 83 2.29 4.62 3.45
N LEU A 84 1.36 5.16 2.66
CA LEU A 84 1.39 5.09 1.21
C LEU A 84 2.43 6.09 0.68
N LEU A 85 3.43 5.58 -0.04
CA LEU A 85 4.52 6.37 -0.62
C LEU A 85 4.25 6.76 -2.07
N ASP A 86 3.67 5.85 -2.83
CA ASP A 86 3.30 6.06 -4.22
C ASP A 86 1.78 6.22 -4.32
N GLU A 87 1.33 7.48 -4.26
CA GLU A 87 -0.08 7.80 -4.49
C GLU A 87 -0.42 7.79 -6.00
N GLY A 88 0.61 7.90 -6.84
CA GLY A 88 0.61 7.77 -8.28
C GLY A 88 1.74 8.58 -8.91
N GLU A 89 2.66 7.91 -9.60
CA GLU A 89 3.51 8.49 -10.67
C GLU A 89 2.69 9.19 -11.79
N GLY A 90 1.35 9.18 -11.73
CA GLY A 90 0.47 9.86 -12.69
C GLY A 90 0.38 11.38 -12.54
N GLU A 91 0.67 11.98 -11.37
CA GLU A 91 0.57 13.44 -11.22
C GLU A 91 1.82 14.19 -11.72
N GLU A 92 3.01 13.59 -11.64
CA GLU A 92 4.24 14.20 -12.18
C GLU A 92 4.35 14.04 -13.70
N GLU A 93 3.85 12.95 -14.27
CA GLU A 93 3.77 12.79 -15.71
C GLU A 93 2.71 13.73 -16.30
N GLU A 94 1.50 13.81 -15.71
CA GLU A 94 0.44 14.75 -16.13
C GLU A 94 0.85 16.23 -16.03
N ARG A 95 1.64 16.61 -15.01
CA ARG A 95 2.26 17.95 -14.94
C ARG A 95 3.32 18.17 -16.02
N LYS A 96 4.16 17.18 -16.32
CA LYS A 96 5.13 17.28 -17.42
C LYS A 96 4.47 17.36 -18.79
N VAL A 97 3.37 16.66 -19.04
CA VAL A 97 2.66 16.77 -20.34
C VAL A 97 1.97 18.12 -20.50
N GLN A 98 1.47 18.71 -19.40
CA GLN A 98 0.83 20.04 -19.42
C GLN A 98 1.84 21.20 -19.54
N GLU A 99 3.07 21.05 -19.04
CA GLU A 99 4.14 22.06 -19.14
C GLU A 99 4.88 22.02 -20.50
N THR A 100 4.66 20.98 -21.32
CA THR A 100 5.33 20.80 -22.62
C THR A 100 4.42 21.13 -23.82
N LEU A 101 3.22 21.69 -23.59
CA LEU A 101 2.37 22.20 -24.67
C LEU A 101 2.59 23.71 -24.87
N PRO A 102 2.92 24.19 -26.09
CA PRO A 102 3.06 25.63 -26.38
C PRO A 102 1.75 26.41 -26.25
#